data_AF-G4WVX6-F1
#
_entry.id   AF-G4WVX6-F1
#
_cell.length_a   1.000
_cell.length_b   1.000
_cell.length_c   1.000
_cell.angle_alpha   90.00
_cell.angle_beta   90.00
_cell.angle_gamma   90.00
#
_symmetry.space_group_name_H-M   'P 1'
#
loop_
_entity.id
_entity.type
_entity.pdbx_description
1 polymer ?
#
loop_
_entity_poly.entity_id
_entity_poly.type
_entity_poly.pdbx_seq_one_letter_code
_entity_poly.pdbx_strand_id
1 'polypeptide(L)'
;MMAPESFDSFADVRRTVEDLFRVRPGLYWLDFSLCMGMGWGSLYLSLQTPWHSWLVRLAWTLLSTLSFFRGILFIHEMAHIRTEDLPAFRWAWNAFCGFFFFLPDYTYIAHTYHHRPATFSTREDPEYVSVAYQKPLEILSPFLVFPMLPLLMAIRFLIVGPISLLVQGSFRDGLLRYASTLKMNPRFEWREISDRHRRLSVWQDLLCFLWWCAFIVVLGRMGGVSIFLQIYLVMYGVAVVNHVRSLASHRYENAAGERLSFEAQILDSITITDFSPLAVLFMPIGLRYHSVHHMFPSLPYHSLRRAHERLIGSLPEDHVYRKTLFPSFSAALSHLFQRVISHRISSN
;
A
#
# COMPACT_ATOMS: atom_id res chain seq x y z
N MET A 1 -36.38 -33.45 -5.61
CA MET A 1 -35.47 -32.31 -5.78
C MET A 1 -34.92 -31.97 -4.41
N MET A 2 -33.72 -32.45 -4.08
CA MET A 2 -32.97 -31.91 -2.94
C MET A 2 -32.60 -30.48 -3.30
N ALA A 3 -32.93 -29.53 -2.42
CA ALA A 3 -32.43 -28.17 -2.52
C ALA A 3 -30.89 -28.22 -2.57
N PRO A 4 -30.22 -27.41 -3.41
CA PRO A 4 -28.77 -27.30 -3.31
C PRO A 4 -28.45 -26.81 -1.89
N GLU A 5 -27.61 -27.56 -1.17
CA GLU A 5 -27.12 -27.16 0.14
C GLU A 5 -26.56 -25.74 0.02
N SER A 6 -27.16 -24.82 0.77
CA SER A 6 -26.70 -23.44 0.90
C SER A 6 -25.40 -23.42 1.67
N PHE A 7 -24.29 -23.81 1.04
CA PHE A 7 -22.99 -23.30 1.44
C PHE A 7 -23.01 -21.81 1.10
N ASP A 8 -23.30 -20.97 2.09
CA ASP A 8 -22.73 -19.62 2.22
C ASP A 8 -23.16 -18.98 3.55
N SER A 9 -22.80 -19.63 4.66
CA SER A 9 -22.36 -18.81 5.79
C SER A 9 -20.90 -18.45 5.52
N PHE A 10 -20.53 -17.17 5.63
CA PHE A 10 -19.13 -16.73 5.55
C PHE A 10 -18.23 -17.53 6.52
N ALA A 11 -18.80 -18.09 7.59
CA ALA A 11 -18.12 -18.98 8.51
C ALA A 11 -17.66 -20.30 7.85
N ASP A 12 -18.47 -20.91 6.98
CA ASP A 12 -18.09 -22.12 6.26
C ASP A 12 -16.98 -21.85 5.24
N VAL A 13 -17.06 -20.71 4.54
CA VAL A 13 -15.97 -20.26 3.66
C VAL A 13 -14.70 -20.04 4.46
N ARG A 14 -14.78 -19.42 5.64
CA ARG A 14 -13.62 -19.20 6.54
C ARG A 14 -12.97 -20.50 6.99
N ARG A 15 -13.74 -21.56 7.28
CA ARG A 15 -13.21 -22.87 7.70
C ARG A 15 -12.27 -23.47 6.66
N THR A 16 -12.50 -23.21 5.37
CA THR A 16 -11.65 -23.74 4.29
C THR A 16 -10.21 -23.19 4.30
N VAL A 17 -9.98 -22.07 5.00
CA VAL A 17 -8.68 -21.36 5.05
C VAL A 17 -8.13 -21.19 6.47
N GLU A 18 -8.74 -21.83 7.47
CA GLU A 18 -8.44 -21.60 8.89
C GLU A 18 -6.98 -21.90 9.27
N ASP A 19 -6.39 -22.98 8.77
CA ASP A 19 -4.98 -23.34 9.01
C ASP A 19 -3.98 -22.38 8.35
N LEU A 20 -4.44 -21.53 7.42
CA LEU A 20 -3.59 -20.61 6.67
C LEU A 20 -3.32 -19.28 7.39
N PHE A 21 -4.02 -19.00 8.50
CA PHE A 21 -3.81 -17.79 9.32
C PHE A 21 -2.49 -17.80 10.10
N ARG A 22 -1.77 -18.94 10.14
CA ARG A 22 -0.50 -19.04 10.84
C ARG A 22 0.59 -18.19 10.17
N VAL A 23 1.02 -17.13 10.85
CA VAL A 23 2.16 -16.32 10.46
C VAL A 23 3.45 -17.14 10.52
N ARG A 24 4.33 -16.96 9.52
CA ARG A 24 5.63 -17.63 9.42
C ARG A 24 6.74 -16.56 9.41
N PRO A 25 7.23 -16.11 10.58
CA PRO A 25 8.14 -14.97 10.68
C PRO A 25 9.40 -15.08 9.81
N GLY A 26 9.95 -16.28 9.64
CA GLY A 26 11.14 -16.50 8.82
C GLY A 26 10.96 -16.06 7.35
N LEU A 27 9.75 -16.20 6.79
CA LEU A 27 9.47 -15.75 5.42
C LEU A 27 9.47 -14.23 5.32
N TYR A 28 8.88 -13.54 6.30
CA TYR A 28 8.86 -12.07 6.37
C TYR A 28 10.28 -11.52 6.48
N TRP A 29 11.09 -12.03 7.41
CA TRP A 29 12.47 -11.59 7.58
C TRP A 29 13.32 -11.87 6.36
N LEU A 30 13.25 -13.07 5.77
CA LEU A 30 14.00 -13.40 4.57
C LEU A 30 13.65 -12.47 3.40
N ASP A 31 12.35 -12.33 3.10
CA ASP A 31 11.87 -11.51 1.98
C ASP A 31 12.20 -10.02 2.20
N PHE A 32 11.94 -9.49 3.40
CA PHE A 32 12.30 -8.11 3.74
C PHE A 32 13.80 -7.86 3.67
N SER A 33 14.63 -8.75 4.22
CA SER A 33 16.10 -8.63 4.15
C SER A 33 16.62 -8.66 2.72
N LEU A 34 16.06 -9.53 1.85
CA LEU A 34 16.39 -9.54 0.43
C LEU A 34 15.98 -8.23 -0.25
N CYS A 35 14.76 -7.73 0.02
CA CYS A 35 14.29 -6.46 -0.52
C CYS A 35 15.19 -5.28 -0.08
N MET A 36 15.57 -5.22 1.19
CA MET A 36 16.44 -4.16 1.71
C MET A 36 17.86 -4.28 1.17
N GLY A 37 18.43 -5.48 1.14
CA GLY A 37 19.75 -5.73 0.57
C GLY A 37 19.83 -5.33 -0.90
N MET A 38 18.85 -5.74 -1.71
CA MET A 38 18.76 -5.35 -3.12
C MET A 38 18.47 -3.86 -3.30
N GLY A 39 17.55 -3.30 -2.51
CA GLY A 39 17.17 -1.89 -2.57
C GLY A 39 18.33 -0.95 -2.27
N TRP A 40 18.97 -1.13 -1.12
CA TRP A 40 20.12 -0.33 -0.70
C TRP A 40 21.37 -0.61 -1.53
N GLY A 41 21.64 -1.88 -1.85
CA GLY A 41 22.77 -2.26 -2.71
C GLY A 41 22.66 -1.65 -4.10
N SER A 42 21.49 -1.71 -4.73
CA SER A 42 21.26 -1.12 -6.06
C SER A 42 21.28 0.41 -6.01
N LEU A 43 20.77 1.03 -4.94
CA LEU A 43 20.90 2.47 -4.73
C LEU A 43 22.38 2.87 -4.68
N TYR A 44 23.18 2.17 -3.89
CA TYR A 44 24.62 2.40 -3.80
C TYR A 44 25.31 2.24 -5.17
N LEU A 45 25.04 1.15 -5.89
CA LEU A 45 25.60 0.91 -7.23
C LEU A 45 25.17 1.99 -8.25
N SER A 46 23.93 2.48 -8.16
CA SER A 46 23.46 3.59 -9.00
C SER A 46 24.26 4.88 -8.76
N LEU A 47 24.66 5.13 -7.51
CA LEU A 47 25.48 6.28 -7.12
C LEU A 47 26.94 6.13 -7.57
N GLN A 48 27.48 4.91 -7.56
CA GLN A 48 28.84 4.62 -8.05
C GLN A 48 28.93 4.61 -9.57
N THR A 49 27.80 4.46 -10.27
CA THR A 49 27.80 4.38 -11.74
C THR A 49 28.02 5.78 -12.36
N PRO A 50 29.04 5.95 -13.22
CA PRO A 50 29.31 7.22 -13.87
C PRO A 50 28.13 7.72 -14.72
N TRP A 51 27.97 9.04 -14.84
CA TRP A 51 26.88 9.66 -15.60
C TRP A 51 26.86 9.27 -17.08
N HIS A 52 28.01 9.01 -17.70
CA HIS A 52 28.06 8.57 -19.10
C HIS A 52 27.50 7.15 -19.30
N SER A 53 27.49 6.32 -18.25
CA SER A 53 26.88 4.98 -18.22
C SER A 53 25.42 5.03 -17.77
N TRP A 54 24.66 6.00 -18.29
CA TRP A 54 23.32 6.33 -17.80
C TRP A 54 22.32 5.16 -17.88
N LEU A 55 22.43 4.26 -18.86
CA LEU A 55 21.57 3.07 -18.97
C LEU A 55 21.79 2.09 -17.80
N VAL A 56 23.04 1.85 -17.43
CA VAL A 56 23.39 0.99 -16.29
C VAL A 56 22.92 1.63 -14.99
N ARG A 57 23.12 2.95 -14.86
CA ARG A 57 22.62 3.71 -13.71
C ARG A 57 21.10 3.65 -13.59
N LEU A 58 20.40 3.78 -14.71
CA LEU A 58 18.94 3.65 -14.76
C LEU A 58 18.51 2.24 -14.34
N ALA A 59 19.16 1.19 -14.82
CA ALA A 59 18.87 -0.19 -14.41
C ALA A 59 19.01 -0.39 -12.89
N TRP A 60 20.09 0.12 -12.29
CA TRP A 60 20.26 0.09 -10.82
C TRP A 60 19.21 0.91 -10.09
N THR A 61 18.85 2.08 -10.62
CA THR A 61 17.78 2.92 -10.06
C THR A 61 16.44 2.19 -10.06
N LEU A 62 16.08 1.53 -11.17
CA LEU A 62 14.84 0.77 -11.31
C LEU A 62 14.82 -0.45 -10.38
N LEU A 63 15.94 -1.18 -10.28
CA LEU A 63 16.05 -2.31 -9.36
C LEU A 63 15.93 -1.85 -7.89
N SER A 64 16.54 -0.70 -7.55
CA SER A 64 16.37 -0.10 -6.22
C SER A 64 14.92 0.26 -5.95
N THR A 65 14.27 0.97 -6.88
CA THR A 65 12.86 1.36 -6.80
C THR A 65 11.95 0.16 -6.60
N LEU A 66 12.07 -0.89 -7.41
CA LEU A 66 11.20 -2.07 -7.34
C LEU A 66 11.44 -2.87 -6.04
N SER A 67 12.69 -2.98 -5.59
CA SER A 67 13.03 -3.65 -4.34
C SER A 67 12.49 -2.90 -3.12
N PHE A 68 12.65 -1.57 -3.10
CA PHE A 68 12.07 -0.75 -2.04
C PHE A 68 10.55 -0.71 -2.10
N PHE A 69 9.95 -0.64 -3.28
CA PHE A 69 8.49 -0.71 -3.43
C PHE A 69 7.93 -1.99 -2.80
N ARG A 70 8.51 -3.15 -3.12
CA ARG A 70 8.15 -4.41 -2.45
C ARG A 70 8.37 -4.34 -0.94
N GLY A 71 9.53 -3.87 -0.50
CA GLY A 71 9.87 -3.73 0.92
C GLY A 71 8.90 -2.83 1.69
N ILE A 72 8.46 -1.73 1.08
CA ILE A 72 7.52 -0.78 1.68
C ILE A 72 6.15 -1.42 1.88
N LEU A 73 5.70 -2.26 0.95
CA LEU A 73 4.38 -2.89 1.04
C LEU A 73 4.23 -3.86 2.21
N PHE A 74 5.30 -4.23 2.92
CA PHE A 74 5.17 -4.90 4.22
C PHE A 74 4.42 -4.03 5.26
N ILE A 75 4.36 -2.71 5.09
CA ILE A 75 3.51 -1.84 5.92
C ILE A 75 2.03 -2.26 5.88
N HIS A 76 1.58 -2.82 4.75
CA HIS A 76 0.23 -3.34 4.59
C HIS A 76 0.02 -4.61 5.40
N GLU A 77 0.97 -5.55 5.35
CA GLU A 77 0.94 -6.75 6.22
C GLU A 77 0.94 -6.37 7.70
N MET A 78 1.79 -5.42 8.08
CA MET A 78 1.85 -4.93 9.45
C MET A 78 0.58 -4.17 9.86
N ALA A 79 -0.26 -3.68 8.96
CA ALA A 79 -1.54 -3.09 9.37
C ALA A 79 -2.53 -4.15 9.89
N HIS A 80 -2.39 -5.40 9.46
CA HIS A 80 -3.34 -6.49 9.75
C HIS A 80 -2.79 -7.58 10.68
N ILE A 81 -1.47 -7.74 10.73
CA ILE A 81 -0.81 -8.74 11.58
C ILE A 81 -0.56 -8.17 12.98
N ARG A 82 -0.86 -8.98 14.00
CA ARG A 82 -0.60 -8.65 15.39
C ARG A 82 0.90 -8.51 15.64
N THR A 83 1.28 -7.55 16.48
CA THR A 83 2.69 -7.30 16.79
C THR A 83 3.38 -8.52 17.41
N GLU A 84 2.64 -9.33 18.18
CA GLU A 84 3.14 -10.52 18.85
C GLU A 84 3.54 -11.65 17.87
N ASP A 85 2.87 -11.73 16.71
CA ASP A 85 3.13 -12.76 15.71
C ASP A 85 4.38 -12.47 14.86
N LEU A 86 4.85 -11.21 14.88
CA LEU A 86 6.01 -10.76 14.12
C LEU A 86 6.90 -9.83 14.96
N PRO A 87 7.51 -10.34 16.04
CA PRO A 87 8.24 -9.54 17.01
C PRO A 87 9.46 -8.87 16.39
N ALA A 88 9.79 -7.66 16.85
CA ALA A 88 10.88 -6.80 16.39
C ALA A 88 10.84 -6.38 14.90
N PHE A 89 10.04 -7.02 14.05
CA PHE A 89 9.99 -6.73 12.62
C PHE A 89 9.54 -5.30 12.33
N ARG A 90 8.53 -4.78 13.04
CA ARG A 90 8.10 -3.36 12.89
C ARG A 90 9.24 -2.38 13.16
N TRP A 91 10.09 -2.66 14.15
CA TRP A 91 11.23 -1.79 14.47
C TRP A 91 12.29 -1.83 13.37
N ALA A 92 12.66 -3.04 12.92
CA ALA A 92 13.60 -3.18 11.81
C ALA A 92 13.05 -2.59 10.51
N TRP A 93 11.77 -2.84 10.21
CA TRP A 93 11.11 -2.30 9.03
C TRP A 93 11.13 -0.78 9.04
N ASN A 94 10.77 -0.14 10.16
CA ASN A 94 10.87 1.32 10.26
C ASN A 94 12.30 1.82 10.10
N ALA A 95 13.28 1.19 10.77
CA ALA A 95 14.67 1.64 10.75
C ALA A 95 15.34 1.52 9.37
N PHE A 96 15.03 0.48 8.60
CA PHE A 96 15.66 0.21 7.30
C PHE A 96 14.82 0.65 6.09
N CYS A 97 13.53 0.95 6.31
CA CYS A 97 12.59 1.26 5.24
C CYS A 97 11.68 2.45 5.62
N GLY A 98 10.84 2.29 6.64
CA GLY A 98 9.80 3.28 6.97
C GLY A 98 10.33 4.70 7.16
N PHE A 99 11.28 4.90 8.07
CA PHE A 99 11.86 6.22 8.33
C PHE A 99 12.60 6.78 7.11
N PHE A 100 13.32 5.94 6.37
CA PHE A 100 13.98 6.38 5.13
C PHE A 100 12.96 6.94 4.15
N PHE A 101 11.80 6.33 3.96
CA PHE A 101 10.77 6.84 3.05
C PHE A 101 9.81 7.87 3.67
N PHE A 102 10.06 8.33 4.90
CA PHE A 102 9.11 9.17 5.66
C PHE A 102 7.72 8.52 5.80
N LEU A 103 7.70 7.19 5.93
CA LEU A 103 6.52 6.37 6.15
C LEU A 103 6.66 5.54 7.43
N PRO A 104 6.73 6.16 8.62
CA PRO A 104 6.65 5.39 9.85
C PRO A 104 5.36 4.56 9.89
N ASP A 105 5.40 3.32 10.41
CA ASP A 105 4.27 2.39 10.25
C ASP A 105 2.93 2.90 10.81
N TYR A 106 2.95 3.82 11.79
CA TYR A 106 1.71 4.43 12.29
C TYR A 106 0.91 5.17 11.22
N THR A 107 1.57 5.69 10.16
CA THR A 107 0.90 6.45 9.10
C THR A 107 -0.03 5.60 8.24
N TYR A 108 0.04 4.27 8.37
CA TYR A 108 -0.78 3.34 7.59
C TYR A 108 -1.85 2.64 8.42
N ILE A 109 -1.97 2.92 9.73
CA ILE A 109 -2.99 2.30 10.59
C ILE A 109 -4.42 2.59 10.10
N ALA A 110 -4.64 3.77 9.52
CA ALA A 110 -5.93 4.16 8.96
C ALA A 110 -6.37 3.26 7.79
N HIS A 111 -5.45 2.52 7.16
CA HIS A 111 -5.80 1.50 6.17
C HIS A 111 -6.86 0.51 6.69
N THR A 112 -6.93 0.24 8.00
CA THR A 112 -7.97 -0.64 8.56
C THR A 112 -9.40 -0.13 8.35
N TYR A 113 -9.62 1.17 8.10
CA TYR A 113 -10.93 1.72 7.74
C TYR A 113 -11.37 1.28 6.34
N HIS A 114 -10.42 1.02 5.43
CA HIS A 114 -10.72 0.48 4.11
C HIS A 114 -11.30 -0.94 4.17
N HIS A 115 -11.01 -1.70 5.24
CA HIS A 115 -11.53 -3.07 5.38
C HIS A 115 -12.86 -3.15 6.13
N ARG A 116 -13.31 -2.05 6.75
CA ARG A 116 -14.55 -2.05 7.54
C ARG A 116 -15.76 -1.79 6.64
N PRO A 117 -16.81 -2.61 6.70
CA PRO A 117 -18.05 -2.38 5.92
C PRO A 117 -18.69 -1.00 6.17
N ALA A 118 -18.53 -0.45 7.38
CA ALA A 118 -19.09 0.86 7.74
C ALA A 118 -18.43 2.04 7.02
N THR A 119 -17.20 1.88 6.54
CA THR A 119 -16.39 2.99 6.00
C THR A 119 -15.89 2.75 4.59
N PHE A 120 -15.78 1.49 4.12
CA PHE A 120 -15.33 1.16 2.77
C PHE A 120 -16.07 1.97 1.70
N SER A 121 -15.32 2.53 0.75
CA SER A 121 -15.80 3.34 -0.37
C SER A 121 -16.56 4.65 -0.01
N THR A 122 -16.60 5.01 1.27
CA THR A 122 -17.19 6.28 1.73
C THR A 122 -16.12 7.39 1.84
N ARG A 123 -16.54 8.58 2.29
CA ARG A 123 -15.61 9.67 2.63
C ARG A 123 -14.63 9.31 3.76
N GLU A 124 -14.96 8.33 4.58
CA GLU A 124 -14.16 7.84 5.70
C GLU A 124 -13.22 6.69 5.29
N ASP A 125 -13.17 6.33 4.00
CA ASP A 125 -12.18 5.41 3.45
C ASP A 125 -10.91 6.18 3.02
N PRO A 126 -9.72 5.90 3.59
CA PRO A 126 -8.49 6.56 3.16
C PRO A 126 -7.98 6.08 1.80
N GLU A 127 -8.37 4.90 1.32
CA GLU A 127 -7.78 4.28 0.12
C GLU A 127 -8.73 4.21 -1.07
N TYR A 128 -9.96 4.67 -0.92
CA TYR A 128 -10.95 4.61 -1.98
C TYR A 128 -11.32 5.99 -2.53
N VAL A 129 -11.27 6.10 -3.85
CA VAL A 129 -11.84 7.19 -4.64
C VAL A 129 -12.50 6.53 -5.83
N SER A 130 -13.65 7.06 -6.28
CA SER A 130 -14.42 6.50 -7.40
C SER A 130 -13.74 6.77 -8.75
N VAL A 131 -12.55 6.22 -8.95
CA VAL A 131 -11.68 6.41 -10.12
C VAL A 131 -12.41 6.08 -11.43
N ALA A 132 -13.32 5.10 -11.43
CA ALA A 132 -14.11 4.74 -12.61
C ALA A 132 -15.01 5.87 -13.14
N TYR A 133 -15.26 6.90 -12.33
CA TYR A 133 -16.08 8.08 -12.68
C TYR A 133 -15.26 9.35 -12.88
N GLN A 134 -13.93 9.27 -12.76
CA GLN A 134 -13.03 10.40 -12.98
C GLN A 134 -12.77 10.61 -14.46
N LYS A 135 -12.36 11.82 -14.84
CA LYS A 135 -11.86 12.09 -16.20
C LYS A 135 -10.47 11.46 -16.36
N PRO A 136 -10.06 11.02 -17.56
CA PRO A 136 -8.71 10.48 -17.78
C PRO A 136 -7.58 11.40 -17.28
N LEU A 137 -7.73 12.72 -17.42
CA LEU A 137 -6.77 13.69 -16.90
C LEU A 137 -6.72 13.74 -15.36
N GLU A 138 -7.84 13.48 -14.69
CA GLU A 138 -7.90 13.41 -13.22
C GLU A 138 -7.18 12.16 -12.70
N ILE A 139 -7.30 11.03 -13.41
CA ILE A 139 -6.54 9.80 -13.11
C ILE A 139 -5.04 10.02 -13.25
N LEU A 140 -4.62 10.88 -14.18
CA LEU A 140 -3.21 11.25 -14.38
C LEU A 140 -2.74 12.38 -13.46
N SER A 141 -3.65 13.12 -12.82
CA SER A 141 -3.28 14.25 -11.95
C SER A 141 -2.35 13.90 -10.78
N PRO A 142 -2.39 12.69 -10.16
CA PRO A 142 -1.46 12.32 -9.12
C PRO A 142 0.01 12.34 -9.57
N PHE A 143 0.30 12.11 -10.85
CA PHE A 143 1.66 12.22 -11.41
C PHE A 143 2.22 13.64 -11.35
N LEU A 144 1.38 14.67 -11.21
CA LEU A 144 1.82 16.05 -10.96
C LEU A 144 2.19 16.27 -9.49
N VAL A 145 1.58 15.50 -8.57
CA VAL A 145 1.78 15.60 -7.12
C VAL A 145 2.92 14.70 -6.64
N PHE A 146 3.14 13.54 -7.25
CA PHE A 146 4.20 12.60 -6.84
C PHE A 146 5.60 13.21 -6.81
N PRO A 147 6.00 14.10 -7.74
CA PRO A 147 7.27 14.80 -7.63
C PRO A 147 7.37 15.67 -6.37
N MET A 148 6.24 16.18 -5.86
CA MET A 148 6.20 16.95 -4.62
C MET A 148 6.17 16.07 -3.37
N LEU A 149 5.74 14.81 -3.48
CA LEU A 149 5.49 13.94 -2.33
C LEU A 149 6.73 13.73 -1.44
N PRO A 150 7.93 13.38 -1.94
CA PRO A 150 9.11 13.26 -1.09
C PRO A 150 9.45 14.56 -0.34
N LEU A 151 9.27 15.71 -1.00
CA LEU A 151 9.51 17.02 -0.39
C LEU A 151 8.47 17.35 0.68
N LEU A 152 7.18 17.12 0.40
CA LEU A 152 6.10 17.33 1.35
C LEU A 152 6.26 16.44 2.59
N MET A 153 6.69 15.18 2.40
CA MET A 153 6.98 14.28 3.50
C MET A 153 8.22 14.73 4.29
N ALA A 154 9.28 15.18 3.62
CA ALA A 154 10.44 15.75 4.29
C ALA A 154 10.06 16.98 5.13
N ILE A 155 9.26 17.90 4.60
CA ILE A 155 8.73 19.05 5.36
C ILE A 155 7.90 18.57 6.55
N ARG A 156 6.99 17.60 6.34
CA ARG A 156 6.12 17.04 7.38
C ARG A 156 6.91 16.43 8.53
N PHE A 157 7.98 15.69 8.28
CA PHE A 157 8.72 14.98 9.33
C PHE A 157 9.96 15.71 9.84
N LEU A 158 10.61 16.55 9.03
CA LEU A 158 11.82 17.28 9.43
C LEU A 158 11.56 18.65 10.03
N ILE A 159 10.42 19.26 9.70
CA ILE A 159 10.07 20.61 10.15
C ILE A 159 8.80 20.57 11.00
N VAL A 160 7.69 20.17 10.38
CA VAL A 160 6.36 20.25 11.03
C VAL A 160 6.24 19.26 12.19
N GLY A 161 6.79 18.05 12.05
CA GLY A 161 6.82 17.01 13.07
C GLY A 161 7.44 17.51 14.39
N PRO A 162 8.72 17.91 14.41
CA PRO A 162 9.37 18.47 15.59
C PRO A 162 8.63 19.67 16.18
N ILE A 163 8.17 20.62 15.35
CA ILE A 163 7.37 21.76 15.81
C ILE A 163 6.09 21.28 16.51
N SER A 164 5.42 20.26 15.98
CA SER A 164 4.21 19.72 16.60
C SER A 164 4.44 19.06 17.96
N LEU A 165 5.63 18.51 18.19
CA LEU A 165 6.00 17.92 19.48
C LEU A 165 6.25 19.00 20.55
N LEU A 166 6.69 20.18 20.13
CA LEU A 166 6.91 21.35 20.99
C LEU A 166 5.62 22.13 21.27
N VAL A 167 4.83 22.42 20.23
CA VAL A 167 3.59 23.23 20.35
C VAL A 167 2.43 22.43 20.95
N GLN A 168 2.33 21.13 20.63
CA GLN A 168 1.28 20.21 21.08
C GLN A 168 -0.15 20.73 20.81
N GLY A 169 -1.14 20.14 21.50
CA GLY A 169 -2.55 20.54 21.42
C GLY A 169 -3.15 20.46 20.01
N SER A 170 -3.95 21.47 19.67
CA SER A 170 -4.72 21.54 18.43
C SER A 170 -3.86 21.49 17.16
N PHE A 171 -2.62 21.98 17.23
CA PHE A 171 -1.70 21.91 16.09
C PHE A 171 -1.30 20.47 15.77
N ARG A 172 -0.93 19.69 16.80
CA ARG A 172 -0.61 18.27 16.63
C ARG A 172 -1.86 17.46 16.24
N ASP A 173 -3.02 17.79 16.79
CA ASP A 173 -4.28 17.15 16.39
C ASP A 173 -4.60 17.37 14.92
N GLY A 174 -4.46 18.61 14.43
CA GLY A 174 -4.60 18.93 13.01
C GLY A 174 -3.59 18.17 12.15
N LEU A 175 -2.33 18.12 12.58
CA LEU A 175 -1.27 17.39 11.88
C LEU A 175 -1.60 15.90 11.72
N LEU A 176 -2.03 15.25 12.81
CA LEU A 176 -2.40 13.83 12.79
C LEU A 176 -3.64 13.58 11.94
N ARG A 177 -4.66 14.45 12.05
CA ARG A 177 -5.93 14.33 11.35
C ARG A 177 -5.79 14.45 9.82
N TYR A 178 -4.95 15.37 9.35
CA TYR A 178 -4.92 15.74 7.93
C TYR A 178 -3.69 15.24 7.17
N ALA A 179 -2.53 15.18 7.83
CA ALA A 179 -1.22 15.06 7.18
C ALA A 179 -0.34 13.95 7.78
N SER A 180 -0.93 12.94 8.41
CA SER A 180 -0.20 11.81 9.02
C SER A 180 -0.76 10.44 8.62
N THR A 181 -1.48 10.39 7.50
CA THR A 181 -2.00 9.16 6.93
C THR A 181 -1.58 9.05 5.46
N LEU A 182 -1.03 7.91 5.08
CA LEU A 182 -0.83 7.57 3.67
C LEU A 182 -2.20 7.20 3.08
N LYS A 183 -2.76 8.09 2.27
CA LYS A 183 -4.14 8.01 1.77
C LYS A 183 -4.23 8.36 0.30
N MET A 184 -5.11 7.67 -0.42
CA MET A 184 -5.52 8.01 -1.78
C MET A 184 -6.66 9.04 -1.77
N ASN A 185 -7.57 8.94 -0.79
CA ASN A 185 -8.70 9.84 -0.66
C ASN A 185 -8.28 11.17 -0.01
N PRO A 186 -8.27 12.30 -0.75
CA PRO A 186 -7.86 13.58 -0.18
C PRO A 186 -8.84 14.10 0.88
N ARG A 187 -10.10 13.63 0.87
CA ARG A 187 -11.16 14.05 1.80
C ARG A 187 -11.12 13.28 3.13
N PHE A 188 -10.34 12.21 3.22
CA PHE A 188 -10.26 11.43 4.44
C PHE A 188 -9.61 12.25 5.58
N GLU A 189 -10.22 12.17 6.76
CA GLU A 189 -9.74 12.78 8.00
C GLU A 189 -9.60 11.69 9.06
N TRP A 190 -8.44 11.61 9.71
CA TRP A 190 -8.26 10.66 10.80
C TRP A 190 -8.88 11.21 12.10
N ARG A 191 -10.19 11.02 12.26
CA ARG A 191 -10.97 11.59 13.38
C ARG A 191 -10.77 10.85 14.70
N GLU A 192 -10.80 9.52 14.65
CA GLU A 192 -10.75 8.66 15.84
C GLU A 192 -9.35 8.10 16.07
N ILE A 193 -8.45 8.95 16.57
CA ILE A 193 -7.08 8.55 16.88
C ILE A 193 -6.99 8.13 18.35
N SER A 194 -6.83 6.82 18.58
CA SER A 194 -6.65 6.27 19.94
C SER A 194 -5.43 6.86 20.64
N ASP A 195 -5.46 6.94 21.96
CA ASP A 195 -4.31 7.41 22.76
C ASP A 195 -3.05 6.57 22.52
N ARG A 196 -3.22 5.26 22.25
CA ARG A 196 -2.11 4.39 21.88
C ARG A 196 -1.46 4.86 20.58
N HIS A 197 -2.25 5.17 19.55
CA HIS A 197 -1.74 5.65 18.27
C HIS A 197 -1.15 7.06 18.37
N ARG A 198 -1.70 7.93 19.23
CA ARG A 198 -1.13 9.25 19.54
C ARG A 198 0.24 9.14 20.21
N ARG A 199 0.40 8.23 21.17
CA ARG A 199 1.71 7.96 21.80
C ARG A 199 2.69 7.37 20.80
N LEU A 200 2.23 6.44 19.97
CA LEU A 200 3.07 5.83 18.92
C LEU A 200 3.56 6.88 17.93
N SER A 201 2.70 7.79 17.49
CA SER A 201 3.07 8.84 16.53
C SER A 201 4.10 9.80 17.11
N VAL A 202 4.08 10.08 18.42
CA VAL A 202 5.12 10.92 19.06
C VAL A 202 6.49 10.28 18.92
N TRP A 203 6.60 9.00 19.30
CA TRP A 203 7.87 8.28 19.22
C TRP A 203 8.34 8.12 17.77
N GLN A 204 7.44 7.79 16.86
CA GLN A 204 7.81 7.56 15.46
C GLN A 204 8.11 8.85 14.70
N ASP A 205 7.41 9.96 14.97
CA ASP A 205 7.78 11.28 14.43
C ASP A 205 9.19 11.66 14.89
N LEU A 206 9.49 11.50 16.18
CA LEU A 206 10.81 11.80 16.74
C LEU A 206 11.90 10.90 16.15
N LEU A 207 11.68 9.58 16.09
CA LEU A 207 12.66 8.65 15.53
C LEU A 207 12.88 8.86 14.04
N CYS A 208 11.83 9.16 13.27
CA CYS A 208 11.95 9.50 11.86
C CYS A 208 12.78 10.78 11.66
N PHE A 209 12.55 11.81 12.49
CA PHE A 209 13.35 13.03 12.51
C PHE A 209 14.83 12.74 12.81
N LEU A 210 15.11 12.04 13.91
CA LEU A 210 16.48 11.70 14.33
C LEU A 210 17.20 10.84 13.30
N TRP A 211 16.50 9.89 12.68
CA TRP A 211 17.04 9.04 11.62
C TRP A 211 17.53 9.90 10.45
N TRP A 212 16.71 10.85 9.99
CA TRP A 212 17.06 11.73 8.88
C TRP A 212 18.10 12.77 9.25
N CYS A 213 18.12 13.30 10.48
CA CYS A 213 19.22 14.15 10.95
C CYS A 213 20.55 13.41 10.87
N ALA A 214 20.61 12.17 11.39
CA ALA A 214 21.81 11.34 11.31
C ALA A 214 22.19 11.05 9.85
N PHE A 215 21.22 10.70 9.01
CA PHE A 215 21.42 10.41 7.60
C PHE A 215 21.94 11.62 6.81
N ILE A 216 21.39 12.82 7.03
CA ILE A 216 21.86 14.06 6.40
C ILE A 216 23.28 14.40 6.83
N VAL A 217 23.64 14.21 8.10
CA VAL A 217 25.02 14.44 8.59
C VAL A 217 26.01 13.48 7.91
N VAL A 218 25.63 12.20 7.75
CA VAL A 218 26.47 11.22 7.05
C VAL A 218 26.60 11.58 5.57
N LEU A 219 25.48 11.85 4.88
CA LEU A 219 25.49 12.19 3.45
C LEU A 219 26.20 13.51 3.15
N GLY A 220 26.08 14.52 4.03
CA GLY A 220 26.77 15.80 3.89
C GLY A 220 28.30 15.63 3.84
N ARG A 221 28.85 14.59 4.50
CA ARG A 221 30.28 14.25 4.45
C ARG A 221 30.67 13.49 3.19
N MET A 222 29.72 12.84 2.51
CA MET A 222 29.96 12.01 1.31
C MET A 222 29.83 12.78 0.00
N GLY A 223 29.45 14.06 0.05
CA GLY A 223 29.54 14.99 -1.08
C GLY A 223 28.44 14.83 -2.13
N GLY A 224 27.38 15.63 -1.99
CA GLY A 224 26.73 16.23 -3.16
C GLY A 224 25.21 16.09 -3.27
N VAL A 225 24.61 17.14 -3.82
CA VAL A 225 23.20 17.23 -4.25
C VAL A 225 22.78 16.05 -5.14
N SER A 226 23.74 15.43 -5.86
CA SER A 226 23.52 14.24 -6.69
C SER A 226 23.00 13.04 -5.91
N ILE A 227 23.41 12.85 -4.65
CA ILE A 227 22.93 11.76 -3.80
C ILE A 227 21.46 11.99 -3.45
N PHE A 228 21.12 13.22 -3.03
CA PHE A 228 19.74 13.59 -2.72
C PHE A 228 18.83 13.46 -3.94
N LEU A 229 19.31 13.87 -5.13
CA LEU A 229 18.57 13.69 -6.37
C LEU A 229 18.32 12.20 -6.68
N GLN A 230 19.33 11.35 -6.50
CA GLN A 230 19.18 9.91 -6.75
C GLN A 230 18.18 9.26 -5.78
N ILE A 231 18.25 9.60 -4.49
CA ILE A 231 17.30 9.14 -3.48
C ILE A 231 15.89 9.63 -3.81
N TYR A 232 15.76 10.91 -4.16
CA TYR A 232 14.50 11.50 -4.59
C TYR A 232 13.89 10.75 -5.77
N LEU A 233 14.68 10.42 -6.80
CA LEU A 233 14.23 9.66 -7.97
C LEU A 233 13.72 8.27 -7.59
N VAL A 234 14.38 7.59 -6.65
CA VAL A 234 13.93 6.28 -6.13
C VAL A 234 12.60 6.43 -5.37
N MET A 235 12.48 7.41 -4.48
CA MET A 235 11.24 7.69 -3.74
C MET A 235 10.07 8.04 -4.67
N TYR A 236 10.32 8.88 -5.66
CA TYR A 236 9.36 9.21 -6.71
C TYR A 236 8.95 7.97 -7.49
N GLY A 237 9.93 7.16 -7.91
CA GLY A 237 9.67 5.91 -8.62
C GLY A 237 8.79 4.94 -7.82
N VAL A 238 9.02 4.82 -6.51
CA VAL A 238 8.19 4.01 -5.61
C VAL A 238 6.75 4.53 -5.60
N ALA A 239 6.55 5.85 -5.46
CA ALA A 239 5.22 6.45 -5.44
C ALA A 239 4.47 6.18 -6.75
N VAL A 240 5.16 6.32 -7.89
CA VAL A 240 4.61 6.00 -9.23
C VAL A 240 4.18 4.54 -9.32
N VAL A 241 5.07 3.60 -8.95
CA VAL A 241 4.76 2.16 -9.03
C VAL A 241 3.58 1.81 -8.12
N ASN A 242 3.54 2.37 -6.91
CA ASN A 242 2.43 2.14 -5.97
C ASN A 242 1.09 2.67 -6.50
N HIS A 243 1.09 3.83 -7.15
CA HIS A 243 -0.13 4.35 -7.77
C HIS A 243 -0.62 3.50 -8.94
N VAL A 244 0.29 3.07 -9.82
CA VAL A 244 -0.07 2.15 -10.92
C VAL A 244 -0.64 0.84 -10.38
N ARG A 245 -0.07 0.32 -9.29
CA ARG A 245 -0.63 -0.83 -8.56
C ARG A 245 -2.05 -0.57 -8.04
N SER A 246 -2.29 0.58 -7.38
CA SER A 246 -3.61 0.86 -6.79
C SER A 246 -4.72 0.87 -7.85
N LEU A 247 -4.44 1.39 -9.05
CA LEU A 247 -5.41 1.41 -10.16
C LEU A 247 -5.89 0.02 -10.59
N ALA A 248 -5.17 -1.06 -10.28
CA ALA A 248 -5.56 -2.43 -10.58
C ALA A 248 -6.04 -3.22 -9.35
N SER A 249 -6.22 -2.56 -8.19
CA SER A 249 -6.61 -3.24 -6.94
C SER A 249 -8.12 -3.30 -6.74
N HIS A 250 -8.85 -2.34 -7.32
CA HIS A 250 -10.31 -2.21 -7.23
C HIS A 250 -10.92 -1.82 -8.57
N ARG A 251 -12.22 -2.05 -8.71
CA ARG A 251 -13.03 -1.57 -9.83
C ARG A 251 -13.37 -0.09 -9.70
N TYR A 252 -13.46 0.42 -8.47
CA TYR A 252 -13.75 1.82 -8.16
C TYR A 252 -15.12 2.29 -8.65
N GLU A 253 -16.10 1.38 -8.71
CA GLU A 253 -17.42 1.57 -9.35
C GLU A 253 -18.52 2.08 -8.38
N ASN A 254 -18.15 2.67 -7.23
CA ASN A 254 -19.11 3.29 -6.30
C ASN A 254 -19.15 4.82 -6.43
N ALA A 255 -20.00 5.35 -7.31
CA ALA A 255 -20.13 6.81 -7.52
C ALA A 255 -20.72 7.56 -6.32
N ALA A 256 -21.73 6.97 -5.67
CA ALA A 256 -22.50 7.64 -4.61
C ALA A 256 -21.66 7.87 -3.34
N GLY A 257 -20.59 7.09 -3.16
CA GLY A 257 -19.79 7.12 -1.93
C GLY A 257 -20.58 6.65 -0.71
N GLU A 258 -21.62 5.86 -0.96
CA GLU A 258 -22.48 5.25 0.05
C GLU A 258 -21.84 3.96 0.58
N ARG A 259 -22.32 3.52 1.75
CA ARG A 259 -21.87 2.25 2.33
C ARG A 259 -22.29 1.08 1.43
N LEU A 260 -21.36 0.17 1.20
CA LEU A 260 -21.61 -1.05 0.45
C LEU A 260 -21.84 -2.23 1.39
N SER A 261 -22.57 -3.24 0.92
CA SER A 261 -22.57 -4.55 1.58
C SER A 261 -21.18 -5.18 1.53
N PHE A 262 -20.90 -6.13 2.42
CA PHE A 262 -19.63 -6.86 2.39
C PHE A 262 -19.42 -7.57 1.05
N GLU A 263 -20.46 -8.19 0.48
CA GLU A 263 -20.40 -8.80 -0.85
C GLU A 263 -20.04 -7.79 -1.96
N ALA A 264 -20.62 -6.59 -1.93
CA ALA A 264 -20.31 -5.54 -2.88
C ALA A 264 -18.87 -5.02 -2.71
N GLN A 265 -18.36 -4.94 -1.47
CA GLN A 265 -16.95 -4.67 -1.20
C GLN A 265 -16.02 -5.74 -1.81
N ILE A 266 -16.38 -7.03 -1.69
CA ILE A 266 -15.63 -8.10 -2.33
C ILE A 266 -15.69 -8.00 -3.86
N LEU A 267 -16.87 -7.74 -4.43
CA LEU A 267 -17.05 -7.58 -5.89
C LEU A 267 -16.23 -6.44 -6.48
N ASP A 268 -16.05 -5.37 -5.72
CA ASP A 268 -15.25 -4.23 -6.14
C ASP A 268 -13.74 -4.53 -6.08
N SER A 269 -13.30 -5.41 -5.19
CA SER A 269 -11.90 -5.80 -5.04
C SER A 269 -11.43 -6.75 -6.16
N ILE A 270 -10.20 -6.65 -6.64
CA ILE A 270 -9.70 -7.43 -7.78
C ILE A 270 -8.73 -8.55 -7.38
N THR A 271 -8.87 -9.74 -7.97
CA THR A 271 -7.87 -10.81 -7.88
C THR A 271 -7.27 -11.10 -9.25
N ILE A 272 -5.95 -10.96 -9.40
CA ILE A 272 -5.20 -11.26 -10.61
C ILE A 272 -4.65 -12.69 -10.55
N THR A 273 -5.07 -13.50 -11.51
CA THR A 273 -4.84 -14.95 -11.54
C THR A 273 -3.52 -15.36 -12.18
N ASP A 274 -3.00 -14.61 -13.17
CA ASP A 274 -1.75 -14.93 -13.84
C ASP A 274 -0.51 -14.67 -13.00
N PHE A 275 0.62 -15.26 -13.40
CA PHE A 275 1.95 -15.04 -12.82
C PHE A 275 2.88 -14.29 -13.78
N SER A 276 2.33 -13.39 -14.60
CA SER A 276 3.17 -12.57 -15.48
C SER A 276 4.15 -11.71 -14.67
N PRO A 277 5.33 -11.37 -15.26
CA PRO A 277 6.28 -10.47 -14.59
C PRO A 277 5.64 -9.16 -14.13
N LEU A 278 4.71 -8.59 -14.90
CA LEU A 278 3.97 -7.39 -14.51
C LEU A 278 3.14 -7.62 -13.24
N ALA A 279 2.39 -8.71 -13.16
CA ALA A 279 1.60 -9.02 -11.97
C ALA A 279 2.49 -9.22 -10.74
N VAL A 280 3.63 -9.90 -10.86
CA VAL A 280 4.56 -10.12 -9.74
C VAL A 280 5.23 -8.82 -9.29
N LEU A 281 5.60 -7.95 -10.23
CA LEU A 281 6.27 -6.68 -9.95
C LEU A 281 5.32 -5.63 -9.35
N PHE A 282 4.15 -5.44 -9.96
CA PHE A 282 3.21 -4.41 -9.52
C PHE A 282 2.38 -4.83 -8.33
N MET A 283 2.07 -6.13 -8.16
CA MET A 283 1.20 -6.61 -7.08
C MET A 283 1.95 -7.58 -6.15
N PRO A 284 3.04 -7.15 -5.50
CA PRO A 284 3.85 -8.02 -4.66
C PRO A 284 3.14 -8.31 -3.32
N ILE A 285 3.78 -9.13 -2.48
CA ILE A 285 3.30 -9.42 -1.11
C ILE A 285 1.83 -9.89 -1.13
N GLY A 286 1.51 -10.80 -2.04
CA GLY A 286 0.19 -11.42 -2.13
C GLY A 286 -0.95 -10.50 -2.58
N LEU A 287 -0.70 -9.21 -2.84
CA LEU A 287 -1.71 -8.21 -3.23
C LEU A 287 -2.36 -8.48 -4.58
N ARG A 288 -1.82 -9.42 -5.37
CA ARG A 288 -2.57 -9.97 -6.52
C ARG A 288 -3.89 -10.60 -6.12
N TYR A 289 -3.99 -11.15 -4.92
CA TYR A 289 -5.18 -11.79 -4.39
C TYR A 289 -5.98 -10.80 -3.52
N HIS A 290 -6.11 -9.55 -3.97
CA HIS A 290 -6.67 -8.45 -3.17
C HIS A 290 -8.10 -8.75 -2.69
N SER A 291 -8.92 -9.43 -3.51
CA SER A 291 -10.26 -9.85 -3.06
C SER A 291 -10.21 -10.88 -1.91
N VAL A 292 -9.24 -11.81 -1.93
CA VAL A 292 -9.03 -12.77 -0.80
C VAL A 292 -8.60 -12.00 0.44
N HIS A 293 -7.73 -11.02 0.26
CA HIS A 293 -7.30 -10.13 1.33
C HIS A 293 -8.49 -9.38 1.95
N HIS A 294 -9.40 -8.82 1.14
CA HIS A 294 -10.62 -8.20 1.66
C HIS A 294 -11.57 -9.17 2.37
N MET A 295 -11.62 -10.43 1.94
CA MET A 295 -12.36 -11.47 2.67
C MET A 295 -11.69 -11.77 4.01
N PHE A 296 -10.36 -11.89 4.04
CA PHE A 296 -9.62 -12.32 5.22
C PHE A 296 -8.37 -11.45 5.45
N PRO A 297 -8.51 -10.21 5.95
CA PRO A 297 -7.39 -9.25 6.01
C PRO A 297 -6.21 -9.71 6.86
N SER A 298 -6.45 -10.57 7.85
CA SER A 298 -5.42 -11.14 8.72
C SER A 298 -4.72 -12.38 8.15
N LEU A 299 -5.07 -12.84 6.94
CA LEU A 299 -4.29 -13.89 6.28
C LEU A 299 -2.90 -13.33 5.93
N PRO A 300 -1.81 -14.01 6.32
CA PRO A 300 -0.48 -13.55 5.95
C PRO A 300 -0.27 -13.68 4.44
N TYR A 301 0.48 -12.75 3.83
CA TYR A 301 0.60 -12.69 2.36
C TYR A 301 1.06 -13.99 1.71
N HIS A 302 1.95 -14.75 2.36
CA HIS A 302 2.48 -16.00 1.84
C HIS A 302 1.42 -17.11 1.76
N SER A 303 0.28 -16.94 2.43
CA SER A 303 -0.88 -17.83 2.41
C SER A 303 -1.93 -17.46 1.37
N LEU A 304 -1.96 -16.22 0.87
CA LEU A 304 -3.06 -15.71 0.03
C LEU A 304 -3.27 -16.51 -1.27
N ARG A 305 -2.18 -16.96 -1.90
CA ARG A 305 -2.27 -17.85 -3.07
C ARG A 305 -2.99 -19.16 -2.75
N ARG A 306 -2.58 -19.81 -1.65
CA ARG A 306 -3.16 -21.09 -1.25
C ARG A 306 -4.62 -20.92 -0.83
N ALA A 307 -4.96 -19.80 -0.21
CA ALA A 307 -6.34 -19.45 0.08
C ALA A 307 -7.16 -19.28 -1.20
N HIS A 308 -6.66 -18.55 -2.20
CA HIS A 308 -7.30 -18.46 -3.53
C HIS A 308 -7.54 -19.84 -4.14
N GLU A 309 -6.52 -20.71 -4.18
CA GLU A 309 -6.64 -22.07 -4.75
C GLU A 309 -7.73 -22.90 -4.05
N ARG A 310 -7.82 -22.83 -2.71
CA ARG A 310 -8.87 -23.53 -1.96
C ARG A 310 -10.26 -22.95 -2.20
N LEU A 311 -10.39 -21.62 -2.22
CA LEU A 311 -11.66 -20.94 -2.50
C LEU A 311 -12.16 -21.31 -3.92
N ILE A 312 -11.28 -21.33 -4.92
CA ILE A 312 -11.64 -21.78 -6.27
C ILE A 312 -12.00 -23.27 -6.32
N GLY A 313 -11.43 -24.10 -5.46
CA GLY A 313 -11.79 -25.51 -5.37
C GLY A 313 -13.12 -25.77 -4.67
N SER A 314 -13.51 -24.94 -3.69
CA SER A 314 -14.65 -25.22 -2.81
C SER A 314 -15.91 -24.41 -3.11
N LEU A 315 -15.78 -23.22 -3.72
CA LEU A 315 -16.92 -22.32 -3.90
C LEU A 315 -17.75 -22.68 -5.15
N PRO A 316 -19.09 -22.49 -5.14
CA PRO A 316 -19.94 -22.62 -6.32
C PRO A 316 -19.47 -21.75 -7.50
N GLU A 317 -19.82 -22.13 -8.73
CA GLU A 317 -19.40 -21.40 -9.96
C GLU A 317 -19.96 -19.97 -10.02
N ASP A 318 -21.12 -19.72 -9.45
CA ASP A 318 -21.80 -18.43 -9.41
C ASP A 318 -21.45 -17.55 -8.19
N HIS A 319 -20.61 -18.07 -7.28
CA HIS A 319 -20.20 -17.39 -6.06
C HIS A 319 -19.51 -16.05 -6.34
N VAL A 320 -19.79 -15.05 -5.50
CA VAL A 320 -19.35 -13.65 -5.63
C VAL A 320 -17.85 -13.49 -5.85
N TYR A 321 -17.03 -14.25 -5.12
CA TYR A 321 -15.58 -14.26 -5.24
C TYR A 321 -15.08 -14.59 -6.65
N ARG A 322 -15.72 -15.52 -7.38
CA ARG A 322 -15.28 -15.88 -8.74
C ARG A 322 -15.47 -14.73 -9.73
N LYS A 323 -16.39 -13.81 -9.44
CA LYS A 323 -16.64 -12.61 -10.25
C LYS A 323 -15.56 -11.54 -10.05
N THR A 324 -14.63 -11.71 -9.11
CA THR A 324 -13.54 -10.75 -8.85
C THR A 324 -12.25 -11.07 -9.61
N LEU A 325 -12.22 -12.20 -10.33
CA LEU A 325 -11.03 -12.70 -10.99
C LEU A 325 -10.76 -11.95 -12.30
N PHE A 326 -9.51 -11.52 -12.47
CA PHE A 326 -8.99 -10.95 -13.70
C PHE A 326 -7.84 -11.82 -14.23
N PRO A 327 -7.74 -12.00 -15.56
CA PRO A 327 -6.73 -12.87 -16.15
C PRO A 327 -5.33 -12.25 -16.10
N SER A 328 -5.19 -10.92 -15.99
CA SER A 328 -3.88 -10.26 -15.89
C SER A 328 -3.98 -8.87 -15.27
N PHE A 329 -2.84 -8.33 -14.86
CA PHE A 329 -2.70 -6.94 -14.41
C PHE A 329 -3.17 -5.94 -15.49
N SER A 330 -2.79 -6.19 -16.74
CA SER A 330 -3.21 -5.36 -17.87
C SER A 330 -4.71 -5.42 -18.10
N ALA A 331 -5.34 -6.60 -17.95
CA ALA A 331 -6.79 -6.74 -18.07
C ALA A 331 -7.55 -5.94 -17.00
N ALA A 332 -7.05 -5.93 -15.76
CA ALA A 332 -7.62 -5.12 -14.68
C ALA A 332 -7.53 -3.61 -14.99
N LEU A 333 -6.38 -3.13 -15.46
CA LEU A 333 -6.23 -1.74 -15.89
C LEU A 333 -7.14 -1.41 -17.08
N SER A 334 -7.18 -2.27 -18.10
CA SER A 334 -8.04 -2.08 -19.27
C SER A 334 -9.51 -1.99 -18.88
N HIS A 335 -9.98 -2.82 -17.95
CA HIS A 335 -11.33 -2.74 -17.40
C HIS A 335 -11.60 -1.37 -16.78
N LEU A 336 -10.72 -0.87 -15.91
CA LEU A 336 -10.88 0.45 -15.29
C LEU A 336 -10.98 1.56 -16.36
N PHE A 337 -10.07 1.59 -17.33
CA PHE A 337 -10.09 2.61 -18.38
C PHE A 337 -11.31 2.50 -19.30
N GLN A 338 -11.79 1.30 -19.60
CA GLN A 338 -13.05 1.10 -20.34
C GLN A 338 -14.24 1.65 -19.55
N ARG A 339 -14.30 1.41 -18.23
CA ARG A 339 -15.35 1.96 -17.37
C ARG A 339 -15.35 3.49 -17.36
N VAL A 340 -14.18 4.09 -17.20
CA VAL A 340 -13.96 5.55 -17.27
C VAL A 340 -14.49 6.14 -18.58
N ILE A 341 -14.19 5.50 -19.71
CA ILE A 341 -14.67 5.95 -21.02
C ILE A 341 -16.19 5.77 -21.13
N SER A 342 -16.73 4.62 -20.70
CA SER A 342 -18.15 4.30 -20.81
C SER A 342 -19.04 5.26 -19.99
N HIS A 343 -18.67 5.56 -18.75
CA HIS A 343 -19.42 6.46 -17.89
C HIS A 343 -19.43 7.89 -18.44
N ARG A 344 -18.34 8.32 -19.09
CA ARG A 344 -18.28 9.62 -19.75
C ARG A 344 -19.24 9.73 -20.93
N ILE A 345 -19.37 8.66 -21.72
CA ILE A 345 -20.31 8.63 -22.86
C ILE A 345 -21.75 8.70 -22.35
N SER A 346 -22.08 8.01 -21.24
CA SER A 346 -23.43 8.05 -20.67
C SER A 346 -23.80 9.35 -19.94
N SER A 347 -22.81 10.18 -19.57
CA SER A 347 -23.02 11.44 -18.84
C SER A 347 -23.07 12.68 -19.73
N ASN A 348 -22.73 12.53 -21.02
CA ASN A 348 -22.86 13.55 -22.06
C ASN A 348 -24.14 13.30 -22.86
#